data_AF-A0A3B0UYS7-F1
#
_entry.id   AF-A0A3B0UYS7-F1
#
_cell.length_a   1.000
_cell.length_b   1.000
_cell.length_c   1.000
_cell.angle_alpha   90.00
_cell.angle_beta   90.00
_cell.angle_gamma   90.00
#
_symmetry.space_group_name_H-M   'P 1'
#
loop_
_entity.id
_entity.type
_entity.pdbx_description
1 polymer ?
#
loop_
_entity_poly.entity_id
_entity_poly.type
_entity_poly.pdbx_seq_one_letter_code
_entity_poly.pdbx_strand_id
1 'polypeptide(L)' 'PTILFLDEEANPIAPITGYKTPRQLELFLKFFTSVDVKNITQEVWENYKTNFVPEFKN' A
#
# COMPACT_ATOMS: atom_id res chain seq x y z
N PRO A 1 1.96 -7.05 15.38
CA PRO A 1 3.09 -6.97 14.42
C PRO A 1 2.95 -5.69 13.60
N THR A 2 4.06 -5.11 13.15
CA THR A 2 4.08 -3.90 12.32
C THR A 2 4.96 -4.17 11.11
N ILE A 3 4.44 -3.87 9.92
CA ILE A 3 5.17 -3.98 8.65
C ILE A 3 5.54 -2.56 8.24
N LEU A 4 6.83 -2.28 8.03
CA LEU A 4 7.31 -0.98 7.57
C LEU A 4 7.61 -1.06 6.07
N PHE A 5 6.94 -0.23 5.27
CA PHE A 5 7.25 -0.09 3.85
C PHE A 5 8.35 0.95 3.67
N LEU A 6 9.37 0.59 2.89
CA LEU A 6 10.51 1.43 2.56
C LEU A 6 10.55 1.66 1.05
N ASP A 7 11.08 2.80 0.63
CA ASP A 7 11.43 3.04 -0.76
C ASP A 7 12.79 2.40 -1.13
N GLU A 8 13.19 2.53 -2.40
CA GLU A 8 14.46 2.00 -2.93
C GLU A 8 15.70 2.59 -2.25
N GLU A 9 15.57 3.75 -1.59
CA GLU A 9 16.64 4.42 -0.85
C GLU A 9 16.57 4.10 0.66
N ALA A 10 15.75 3.13 1.06
CA ALA A 10 15.47 2.73 2.44
C ALA A 10 14.80 3.80 3.32
N ASN A 11 14.17 4.82 2.71
CA ASN A 11 13.38 5.79 3.46
C ASN A 11 11.99 5.21 3.79
N PRO A 12 11.45 5.49 4.99
CA PRO A 12 10.13 5.01 5.38
C PRO A 12 9.01 5.68 4.59
N ILE A 13 8.20 4.86 3.91
CA ILE A 13 6.97 5.29 3.23
C ILE A 13 5.80 5.29 4.23
N ALA A 14 5.50 4.13 4.82
CA ALA A 14 4.37 3.99 5.74
C ALA A 14 4.52 2.78 6.69
N PRO A 15 4.16 2.94 7.98
CA PRO A 15 3.98 1.81 8.88
C PRO A 15 2.55 1.24 8.74
N ILE A 16 2.45 -0.05 8.42
CA ILE A 16 1.19 -0.81 8.43
C ILE A 16 1.13 -1.65 9.70
N THR A 17 0.25 -1.24 10.61
CA THR A 17 0.07 -1.93 11.89
C THR A 17 -0.91 -3.10 11.77
N GLY A 18 -0.64 -4.16 12.52
CA GLY A 18 -1.47 -5.34 12.62
C GLY A 18 -1.11 -6.42 11.59
N TYR A 19 -1.72 -7.60 11.76
CA TYR A 19 -1.62 -8.67 10.77
C TYR A 19 -2.52 -8.35 9.58
N LYS A 20 -2.00 -8.51 8.36
CA LYS A 20 -2.73 -8.27 7.11
C LYS A 20 -2.76 -9.55 6.30
N THR A 21 -3.89 -9.84 5.66
CA THR A 21 -3.99 -10.95 4.71
C THR A 21 -3.22 -10.62 3.43
N PRO A 22 -2.86 -11.64 2.60
CA PRO A 22 -2.17 -11.40 1.33
C PRO A 22 -2.89 -10.37 0.44
N ARG A 23 -4.22 -10.41 0.36
CA ARG A 23 -5.02 -9.43 -0.39
C ARG A 23 -4.91 -8.00 0.15
N GLN A 24 -4.88 -7.85 1.48
CA GLN A 24 -4.72 -6.54 2.09
C GLN A 24 -3.32 -5.99 1.84
N LEU A 25 -2.30 -6.85 1.85
CA LEU A 25 -0.93 -6.47 1.51
C LEU A 25 -0.78 -6.08 0.04
N GLU A 26 -1.44 -6.81 -0.86
CA GLU A 26 -1.43 -6.55 -2.30
C GLU A 26 -1.89 -5.12 -2.63
N LEU A 27 -2.95 -4.65 -1.96
CA LEU A 27 -3.44 -3.27 -2.11
C LEU A 27 -2.33 -2.25 -1.86
N PHE A 28 -1.61 -2.39 -0.74
CA PHE A 28 -0.52 -1.46 -0.40
C PHE A 28 0.66 -1.58 -1.37
N LEU A 29 1.06 -2.82 -1.71
CA LEU A 29 2.15 -3.08 -2.64
C LEU A 29 1.89 -2.43 -4.00
N LYS A 30 0.73 -2.71 -4.60
CA LYS A 30 0.36 -2.17 -5.91
C LYS A 30 0.18 -0.66 -5.86
N PHE A 31 -0.39 -0.13 -4.77
CA PHE A 31 -0.54 1.32 -4.61
C PHE A 31 0.81 2.03 -4.65
N PHE A 32 1.77 1.59 -3.83
CA PHE A 32 3.10 2.20 -3.75
C PHE A 32 3.92 2.05 -5.04
N THR A 33 3.67 1.00 -5.84
CA THR A 33 4.31 0.88 -7.17
C THR A 33 3.64 1.73 -8.25
N SER A 34 2.35 2.03 -8.10
CA SER A 34 1.54 2.68 -9.14
C SER A 34 1.49 4.21 -9.03
N VAL A 35 1.64 4.73 -7.81
CA VAL A 35 1.55 6.16 -7.52
C VAL A 35 2.90 6.62 -7.03
N ASP A 36 3.35 7.78 -7.51
CA ASP A 36 4.50 8.46 -6.92
C ASP A 36 4.18 8.75 -5.45
N VAL A 37 4.81 7.99 -4.56
CA VAL A 37 4.61 8.06 -3.10
C VAL A 37 4.79 9.47 -2.55
N LYS A 38 5.49 10.35 -3.27
CA LYS A 38 5.71 11.75 -2.90
C LYS A 38 4.46 12.62 -3.03
N ASN A 39 3.44 12.20 -3.77
CA ASN A 39 2.23 12.98 -4.06
C ASN A 39 0.92 12.32 -3.58
N ILE A 40 1.00 11.42 -2.58
CA ILE A 40 -0.19 10.74 -2.07
C ILE A 40 -1.06 11.73 -1.29
N THR A 41 -2.29 11.96 -1.79
CA THR A 41 -3.35 12.61 -1.03
C THR A 41 -4.35 11.56 -0.53
N GLN A 42 -5.11 11.91 0.51
CA GLN A 42 -6.12 11.01 1.06
C GLN A 42 -7.22 10.68 0.03
N GLU A 43 -7.55 11.62 -0.85
CA GLU A 43 -8.51 11.42 -1.94
C GLU A 43 -8.01 10.39 -2.97
N VAL A 44 -6.75 10.49 -3.39
CA VAL A 44 -6.14 9.53 -4.33
C VAL A 44 -6.13 8.13 -3.73
N TRP A 45 -5.82 8.01 -2.44
CA TRP A 45 -5.84 6.73 -1.73
C TRP A 45 -7.24 6.11 -1.69
N GLU A 46 -8.26 6.88 -1.29
CA GLU A 46 -9.62 6.35 -1.19
C GLU A 46 -10.18 5.97 -2.57
N ASN A 47 -9.87 6.76 -3.62
CA ASN A 47 -10.24 6.42 -4.98
C ASN A 47 -9.54 5.14 -5.47
N TYR A 48 -8.25 5.00 -5.21
CA TYR A 48 -7.49 3.79 -5.56
C TYR A 48 -8.07 2.56 -4.86
N LYS A 49 -8.24 2.64 -3.54
CA LYS A 49 -8.77 1.55 -2.71
C LYS A 49 -10.16 1.11 -3.15
N THR A 50 -11.02 2.04 -3.54
CA THR A 50 -12.40 1.73 -3.97
C THR A 50 -12.43 1.00 -5.31
N ASN A 51 -11.52 1.33 -6.23
CA ASN A 51 -11.43 0.71 -7.55
C ASN A 51 -10.48 -0.49 -7.60
N PHE A 52 -9.84 -0.84 -6.48
CA PHE A 52 -8.82 -1.89 -6.43
C PHE A 52 -9.46 -3.28 -6.52
N VAL A 53 -8.98 -4.07 -7.48
CA VAL A 53 -9.36 -5.48 -7.62
C VAL A 53 -8.14 -6.34 -7.26
N PRO A 54 -8.19 -7.09 -6.14
CA PRO A 54 -7.09 -7.97 -5.73
C PRO A 54 -6.97 -9.19 -6.64
N GLU A 55 -5.73 -9.55 -6.99
CA GLU A 55 -5.41 -10.76 -7.75
C GLU A 55 -4.91 -11.88 -6.85
N PHE A 56 -4.42 -11.56 -5.65
CA PHE A 56 -3.92 -12.54 -4.71
C PHE A 56 -5.07 -13.39 -4.18
N LYS A 57 -4.84 -14.72 -4.15
CA LYS A 57 -5.75 -15.65 -3.49
C LYS A 57 -5.51 -15.60 -1.98
N ASN A 58 -6.57 -15.89 -1.23
CA ASN A 58 -6.49 -16.03 0.23
C ASN A 58 -5.74 -17.29 0.62
#